data_AF-A0AAD4R693-F1
#
_entry.id   AF-A0AAD4R693-F1
#
_cell.length_a   1.000
_cell.length_b   1.000
_cell.length_c   1.000
_cell.angle_alpha   90.00
_cell.angle_beta   90.00
_cell.angle_gamma   90.00
#
_symmetry.space_group_name_H-M   'P 1'
#
loop_
_entity.id
_entity.type
_entity.pdbx_description
1 polymer ?
#
loop_
_entity_poly.entity_id
_entity_poly.type
_entity_poly.pdbx_seq_one_letter_code
_entity_poly.pdbx_strand_id
1 'polypeptide(L)'
;MNILIVIMFTAHYINRALIYPFLIRGGKPMTIDMFLASVFLISLNGYIQGFYHAKYAIYPLYHWTSFGFLIGFPTYFAGMVINCHSDHILRHLRGHNEIDYKIPRGGAFEYVSCANYFGGLL
;
A
#
# COMPACT_ATOMS: atom_id res chain seq x y z
N MET A 1 -9.40 1.12 19.53
CA MET A 1 -8.09 1.18 18.84
C MET A 1 -7.88 0.00 17.87
N ASN A 2 -8.15 -1.25 18.28
CA ASN A 2 -8.09 -2.42 17.39
C ASN A 2 -8.84 -2.22 16.07
N ILE A 3 -10.12 -1.81 16.18
CA ILE A 3 -10.98 -1.59 15.01
C ILE A 3 -10.39 -0.54 14.07
N LEU A 4 -9.77 0.52 14.60
CA LEU A 4 -9.16 1.57 13.78
C LEU A 4 -7.95 1.04 12.99
N ILE A 5 -7.08 0.25 13.63
CA ILE A 5 -5.93 -0.38 12.96
C ILE A 5 -6.40 -1.35 11.87
N VAL A 6 -7.45 -2.14 12.16
CA VAL A 6 -8.06 -3.05 11.18
C VAL A 6 -8.70 -2.28 10.02
N ILE A 7 -9.36 -1.15 10.28
CA ILE A 7 -9.92 -0.29 9.24
C ILE A 7 -8.81 0.29 8.37
N MET A 8 -7.72 0.79 8.95
CA MET A 8 -6.57 1.30 8.21
C MET A 8 -5.98 0.21 7.31
N PHE A 9 -5.68 -0.95 7.89
CA PHE A 9 -5.20 -2.12 7.16
C PHE A 9 -6.13 -2.48 5.99
N THR A 10 -7.43 -2.59 6.26
CA THR A 10 -8.43 -2.94 5.23
C THR A 10 -8.51 -1.87 4.15
N ALA A 11 -8.49 -0.59 4.51
CA ALA A 11 -8.53 0.53 3.56
C ALA A 11 -7.32 0.55 2.62
N HIS A 12 -6.12 0.27 3.15
CA HIS A 12 -4.91 0.12 2.33
C HIS A 12 -5.07 -1.02 1.30
N TYR A 13 -5.50 -2.20 1.76
CA TYR A 13 -5.68 -3.35 0.88
C TYR A 13 -6.82 -3.17 -0.12
N ILE A 14 -7.90 -2.46 0.22
CA ILE A 14 -8.96 -2.09 -0.73
C ILE A 14 -8.39 -1.22 -1.86
N ASN A 15 -7.59 -0.22 -1.53
CA ASN A 15 -6.95 0.63 -2.53
C ASN A 15 -6.03 -0.22 -3.44
N ARG A 16 -5.19 -1.06 -2.86
CA ARG A 16 -4.21 -1.84 -3.63
C ARG A 16 -4.82 -3.00 -4.43
N ALA A 17 -5.88 -3.64 -3.93
CA ALA A 17 -6.48 -4.81 -4.57
C ALA A 17 -7.59 -4.46 -5.57
N LEU A 18 -8.32 -3.37 -5.33
CA LEU A 18 -9.42 -2.95 -6.19
C LEU A 18 -9.01 -1.72 -7.00
N ILE A 19 -8.75 -0.59 -6.34
CA ILE A 19 -8.56 0.69 -7.02
C ILE A 19 -7.34 0.63 -7.96
N TYR A 20 -6.20 0.16 -7.48
CA TYR A 20 -4.97 0.17 -8.28
C TYR A 20 -5.08 -0.71 -9.55
N PRO A 21 -5.52 -1.99 -9.49
CA PRO A 21 -5.67 -2.82 -10.69
C PRO A 21 -6.72 -2.30 -11.66
N PHE A 22 -7.83 -1.73 -11.19
CA PHE A 22 -8.84 -1.14 -12.09
C PHE A 22 -8.33 0.12 -12.81
N LEU A 23 -7.35 0.82 -12.24
CA LEU A 23 -6.80 2.05 -12.82
C LEU A 23 -5.49 1.83 -13.60
N ILE A 24 -4.89 0.64 -13.57
CA ILE A 24 -3.60 0.40 -14.22
C ILE A 24 -3.75 0.46 -15.75
N ARG A 25 -2.87 1.21 -16.40
CA ARG A 25 -2.83 1.34 -17.87
C ARG A 25 -1.59 0.64 -18.41
N GLY A 26 -1.84 -0.45 -19.12
CA GLY A 26 -0.79 -1.31 -19.68
C GLY A 26 0.00 -2.09 -18.61
N GLY A 27 0.67 -3.15 -19.05
CA GLY A 27 1.47 -4.00 -18.19
C GLY A 27 2.02 -5.19 -18.97
N LYS A 28 3.16 -5.71 -18.54
CA LYS A 28 3.63 -7.01 -19.05
C LYS A 28 2.70 -8.10 -18.50
N PRO A 29 2.39 -9.15 -19.28
CA PRO A 29 1.61 -10.27 -18.78
C PRO A 29 2.31 -10.84 -17.55
N MET A 30 1.54 -11.03 -16.48
CA MET A 30 2.04 -11.61 -15.24
C MET A 30 2.03 -13.13 -15.37
N THR A 31 3.12 -13.78 -14.96
CA THR A 31 3.23 -15.23 -14.99
C THR A 31 2.39 -15.86 -13.86
N ILE A 32 1.82 -17.05 -14.10
CA ILE A 32 0.87 -17.71 -13.19
C ILE A 32 1.50 -18.09 -11.85
N ASP A 33 2.78 -18.46 -11.84
CA ASP A 33 3.56 -18.75 -10.64
C ASP A 33 3.63 -17.54 -9.69
N MET A 34 3.91 -16.34 -10.23
CA MET A 34 3.92 -15.10 -9.47
C MET A 34 2.53 -14.76 -8.91
N PHE A 35 1.47 -15.03 -9.67
CA PHE A 35 0.10 -14.85 -9.20
C PHE A 35 -0.22 -15.75 -8.01
N LEU A 36 0.03 -17.06 -8.13
CA LEU A 36 -0.27 -18.03 -7.08
C LEU A 36 0.55 -17.77 -5.81
N ALA A 37 1.83 -17.44 -5.96
CA ALA A 37 2.68 -17.07 -4.82
C ALA A 37 2.16 -15.81 -4.11
N SER A 38 1.72 -14.80 -4.86
CA SER A 38 1.16 -13.56 -4.30
C SER A 38 -0.14 -13.83 -3.55
N VAL A 39 -1.06 -14.61 -4.12
CA VAL A 39 -2.33 -14.98 -3.46
C VAL A 39 -2.05 -15.68 -2.14
N PHE A 40 -1.16 -16.68 -2.15
CA PHE A 40 -0.80 -17.42 -0.94
C PHE A 40 -0.23 -16.50 0.15
N LEU A 41 0.77 -15.67 -0.20
CA LEU A 41 1.42 -14.78 0.75
C LEU A 41 0.46 -13.72 1.32
N ILE A 42 -0.39 -13.13 0.48
CA ILE A 42 -1.35 -12.11 0.92
C ILE A 42 -2.43 -12.73 1.81
N SER A 43 -2.97 -13.90 1.44
CA SER A 43 -3.94 -14.61 2.27
C SER A 43 -3.38 -15.00 3.63
N LEU A 44 -2.13 -15.51 3.67
CA LEU A 44 -1.47 -15.85 4.92
C LEU A 44 -1.23 -14.60 5.79
N ASN A 45 -0.75 -13.50 5.19
CA ASN A 45 -0.51 -12.25 5.89
C ASN A 45 -1.82 -11.68 6.47
N GLY A 46 -2.89 -11.64 5.69
CA GLY A 46 -4.20 -11.18 6.13
C GLY A 46 -4.77 -12.06 7.25
N TYR A 47 -4.61 -13.38 7.17
CA TYR A 47 -5.03 -14.29 8.23
C TYR A 47 -4.27 -14.05 9.55
N ILE A 48 -2.94 -13.94 9.50
CA ILE A 48 -2.12 -13.72 10.69
C ILE A 48 -2.48 -12.38 11.34
N GLN A 49 -2.56 -11.29 10.57
CA GLN A 49 -2.88 -9.97 11.10
C GLN A 49 -4.32 -9.92 11.64
N GLY A 50 -5.29 -10.44 10.90
CA GLY A 50 -6.68 -10.50 11.33
C GLY A 50 -6.87 -11.32 12.61
N PHE A 51 -6.27 -12.51 12.67
CA PHE A 51 -6.33 -13.38 13.84
C PHE A 51 -5.67 -12.74 15.07
N TYR A 52 -4.50 -12.12 14.90
CA TYR A 52 -3.81 -11.43 15.99
C TYR A 52 -4.63 -10.27 16.54
N HIS A 53 -5.18 -9.42 15.66
CA HIS A 53 -5.99 -8.27 16.08
C HIS A 53 -7.36 -8.66 16.66
N ALA A 54 -7.93 -9.80 16.24
CA ALA A 54 -9.20 -10.29 16.77
C ALA A 54 -9.06 -10.96 18.15
N LYS A 55 -7.99 -11.73 18.37
CA LYS A 55 -7.86 -12.61 19.54
C LYS A 55 -6.90 -12.09 20.62
N TYR A 56 -5.81 -11.44 20.24
CA TYR A 56 -4.71 -11.12 21.17
C TYR A 56 -4.51 -9.63 21.41
N ALA A 57 -4.81 -8.79 20.43
CA ALA A 57 -4.63 -7.36 20.60
C ALA A 57 -5.70 -6.80 21.54
N ILE A 58 -5.33 -6.47 22.78
CA ILE A 58 -6.16 -5.75 23.75
C ILE A 58 -5.47 -4.41 23.99
N TYR A 59 -6.01 -3.33 23.38
CA TYR A 59 -5.45 -1.99 23.57
C TYR A 59 -6.25 -1.22 24.61
N PRO A 60 -5.61 -0.79 25.72
CA PRO A 60 -6.25 0.07 26.71
C PRO A 60 -6.50 1.49 26.16
N LEU A 61 -7.47 2.21 26.74
CA LEU A 61 -7.92 3.53 26.25
C LEU A 61 -6.82 4.61 26.27
N TYR A 62 -5.78 4.50 27.11
CA TYR A 62 -4.67 5.46 27.13
C TYR A 62 -3.67 5.27 25.98
N HIS A 63 -3.80 4.22 25.18
CA HIS A 63 -2.82 3.89 24.15
C HIS A 63 -2.82 4.88 22.95
N TRP A 64 -3.81 5.77 22.87
CA TRP A 64 -3.86 6.87 21.90
C TRP A 64 -2.74 7.89 22.08
N THR A 65 -2.21 8.07 23.30
CA THR A 65 -1.08 8.96 23.60
C THR A 65 0.25 8.20 23.68
N SER A 66 0.27 6.91 23.36
CA SER A 66 1.51 6.16 23.25
C SER A 66 2.36 6.71 22.10
N PHE A 67 3.65 6.89 22.34
CA PHE A 67 4.62 7.29 21.30
C PHE A 67 4.52 6.42 20.04
N GLY A 68 4.24 5.11 20.20
CA GLY A 68 4.07 4.20 19.06
C GLY A 68 2.89 4.56 18.17
N PHE A 69 1.75 4.94 18.75
CA PHE A 69 0.58 5.37 17.98
C PHE A 69 0.82 6.76 17.36
N LEU A 70 1.41 7.68 18.13
CA LEU A 70 1.64 9.06 17.70
C LEU A 70 2.62 9.18 16.54
N ILE A 71 3.59 8.27 16.43
CA ILE A 71 4.53 8.19 15.32
C ILE A 71 3.97 7.32 14.20
N GLY A 72 3.45 6.13 14.52
CA GLY A 72 2.99 5.16 13.53
C GLY A 72 1.81 5.67 12.70
N PHE A 73 0.87 6.39 13.31
CA PHE A 73 -0.30 6.90 12.60
C PHE A 73 0.07 7.92 11.50
N PRO A 74 0.81 9.02 11.78
CA PRO A 74 1.29 9.92 10.73
C PRO A 74 2.15 9.23 9.66
N THR A 75 3.04 8.31 10.06
CA THR A 75 3.91 7.60 9.12
C THR A 75 3.10 6.78 8.12
N TYR A 76 2.08 6.04 8.59
CA TYR A 76 1.17 5.29 7.72
C TYR A 76 0.46 6.20 6.72
N PHE A 77 -0.06 7.35 7.16
CA PHE A 77 -0.74 8.27 6.24
C PHE A 77 0.21 8.89 5.23
N ALA A 78 1.41 9.27 5.65
CA ALA A 78 2.45 9.77 4.75
C ALA A 78 2.82 8.71 3.70
N GLY A 79 3.02 7.46 4.13
CA GLY A 79 3.27 6.32 3.24
C GLY A 79 2.16 6.12 2.22
N MET A 80 0.91 6.07 2.69
CA MET A 80 -0.27 5.91 1.84
C MET A 80 -0.42 7.04 0.80
N VAL A 81 -0.19 8.30 1.20
CA VAL A 81 -0.24 9.46 0.29
C VAL A 81 0.87 9.37 -0.76
N ILE A 82 2.11 9.09 -0.35
CA ILE A 82 3.25 8.94 -1.27
C ILE A 82 3.00 7.79 -2.24
N ASN A 83 2.50 6.66 -1.75
CA ASN A 83 2.19 5.49 -2.56
C ASN A 83 1.14 5.82 -3.63
N CYS A 84 0.00 6.38 -3.23
CA CYS A 84 -1.09 6.75 -4.14
C CYS A 84 -0.68 7.84 -5.14
N HIS A 85 0.08 8.84 -4.69
CA HIS A 85 0.56 9.92 -5.54
C HIS A 85 1.56 9.41 -6.57
N SER A 86 2.49 8.56 -6.16
CA SER A 86 3.46 7.93 -7.05
C SER A 86 2.79 7.07 -8.12
N ASP A 87 1.76 6.30 -7.74
CA ASP A 87 0.96 5.51 -8.67
C ASP A 87 0.16 6.37 -9.64
N HIS A 88 -0.35 7.50 -9.16
CA HIS A 88 -0.99 8.47 -10.05
C HIS A 88 -0.01 8.98 -11.11
N ILE A 89 1.21 9.39 -10.72
CA ILE A 89 2.24 9.82 -11.66
C ILE A 89 2.59 8.71 -12.66
N LEU A 90 2.85 7.49 -12.18
CA LEU A 90 3.21 6.35 -13.05
C LEU A 90 2.12 6.02 -14.08
N ARG A 91 0.84 6.14 -13.69
CA ARG A 91 -0.28 5.92 -14.62
C ARG A 91 -0.41 7.01 -15.68
N HIS A 92 -0.08 8.25 -15.36
CA HIS A 92 -0.16 9.38 -16.30
C HIS A 92 1.04 9.45 -17.25
N LEU A 93 2.16 8.83 -16.90
CA LEU A 93 3.33 8.74 -17.78
C LEU A 93 3.08 7.84 -19.01
N ARG A 94 2.15 6.90 -18.91
CA ARG A 94 1.78 6.02 -20.04
C ARG A 94 0.64 6.63 -20.84
N GLY A 95 0.92 7.00 -22.08
CA GLY A 95 -0.10 7.31 -23.08
C GLY A 95 -0.96 6.09 -23.41
N HIS A 96 -2.08 6.31 -24.11
CA HIS A 96 -2.90 5.21 -24.63
C HIS A 96 -2.03 4.33 -25.56
N ASN A 97 -1.83 3.07 -25.20
CA ASN A 97 -1.05 2.06 -25.94
C ASN A 97 0.47 2.31 -26.10
N GLU A 98 1.09 3.19 -25.31
CA GLU A 98 2.56 3.33 -25.32
C GLU A 98 3.24 2.27 -24.43
N ILE A 99 4.23 1.57 -25.00
CA ILE A 99 5.05 0.56 -24.31
C ILE A 99 6.36 1.18 -23.77
N ASP A 100 6.67 2.42 -24.18
CA ASP A 100 7.95 3.04 -23.89
C ASP A 100 8.08 3.49 -22.42
N TYR A 101 9.27 3.33 -21.85
CA TYR A 101 9.56 3.68 -20.46
C TYR A 101 10.02 5.14 -20.38
N LYS A 102 9.23 5.98 -19.70
CA LYS A 102 9.55 7.39 -19.46
C LYS A 102 10.04 7.59 -18.03
N ILE A 103 10.99 8.51 -17.86
CA ILE A 103 11.51 8.87 -16.53
C ILE A 103 10.41 9.61 -15.75
N PRO A 104 9.96 9.09 -14.59
CA PRO A 104 8.99 9.78 -13.77
C PRO A 104 9.58 11.07 -13.18
N ARG A 105 8.82 12.16 -13.26
CA ARG A 105 9.16 13.46 -12.67
C ARG A 105 8.01 13.92 -11.78
N GLY A 106 8.36 14.56 -10.67
CA GLY A 106 7.40 15.13 -9.71
C GLY A 106 7.24 14.32 -8.42
N GLY A 107 6.96 15.03 -7.32
CA GLY A 107 6.72 14.46 -6.01
C GLY A 107 7.96 13.72 -5.45
N ALA A 108 7.72 12.56 -4.83
CA ALA A 108 8.79 11.77 -4.21
C ALA A 108 9.78 11.14 -5.22
N PHE A 109 9.48 11.15 -6.53
CA PHE A 109 10.40 10.67 -7.56
C PHE A 109 11.63 11.57 -7.74
N GLU A 110 11.60 12.80 -7.22
CA GLU A 110 12.77 13.68 -7.24
C GLU A 110 13.84 13.28 -6.22
N TYR A 111 13.45 12.55 -5.17
CA TYR A 111 14.33 12.10 -4.10
C TYR A 111 14.70 10.62 -4.21
N VAL A 112 13.78 9.78 -4.70
CA VAL A 112 13.95 8.32 -4.74
C VAL A 112 13.45 7.78 -6.08
N SER A 113 14.23 6.93 -6.74
CA SER A 113 13.85 6.32 -8.03
C SER A 113 12.55 5.49 -7.97
N CYS A 114 12.28 4.91 -6.80
CA CYS A 114 11.17 4.00 -6.55
C CYS A 114 10.21 4.56 -5.48
N ALA A 115 9.64 5.74 -5.73
CA ALA A 115 8.79 6.45 -4.77
C ALA A 115 7.56 5.65 -4.29
N ASN A 116 6.95 4.82 -5.16
CA ASN A 116 5.85 3.93 -4.77
C ASN A 116 6.29 2.92 -3.68
N TYR A 117 7.42 2.23 -3.91
CA TYR A 117 7.95 1.27 -2.93
C TYR A 117 8.32 1.93 -1.61
N PHE A 118 8.88 3.14 -1.67
CA PHE A 118 9.18 3.92 -0.47
C PHE A 118 7.90 4.25 0.32
N GLY A 119 6.84 4.69 -0.35
CA GLY A 119 5.54 4.93 0.28
C GLY A 119 4.90 3.66 0.85
N GLY A 120 5.14 2.49 0.24
CA GLY A 120 4.63 1.21 0.74
C GLY A 120 5.43 0.62 1.92
N LEU A 121 6.64 1.14 2.17
CA LEU A 121 7.48 0.76 3.31
C LEU A 121 7.15 1.57 4.58
N LEU A 122 6.60 2.77 4.41
CA LEU A 122 6.16 3.67 5.48
C LEU A 122 4.75 3.32 5.96
#